data_AF-M5VHE5-F1
#
_entry.id   AF-M5VHE5-F1
#
_cell.length_a   1.000
_cell.length_b   1.000
_cell.length_c   1.000
_cell.angle_alpha   90.00
_cell.angle_beta   90.00
_cell.angle_gamma   90.00
#
_symmetry.space_group_name_H-M   'P 1'
#
loop_
_entity.id
_entity.type
_entity.pdbx_description
1 polymer ?
#
loop_
_entity_poly.entity_id
_entity_poly.type
_entity_poly.pdbx_seq_one_letter_code
_entity_poly.pdbx_strand_id
1 'polypeptide(L)'
;MEWALVHDQYYGTPLKFIEEAFRNGSSVIMDIDVQGAKIIKEKLPEKIVTIFILPPNEKEWERRLRGRGTDSEENILKRIKNGKSELERQNEFDYKIVNDDLDLALADLERIILTNSK
;
A
#
# COMPACT_ATOMS: atom_id res chain seq x y z
N MET A 1 13.45 16.29 -17.81
CA MET A 1 12.42 15.38 -18.34
C MET A 1 12.85 13.98 -17.95
N GLU A 2 12.33 13.43 -16.87
CA GLU A 2 12.58 12.05 -16.49
C GLU A 2 11.23 11.37 -16.28
N TRP A 3 10.87 10.52 -17.24
CA TRP A 3 9.66 9.72 -17.23
C TRP A 3 10.09 8.29 -16.94
N ALA A 4 9.74 7.75 -15.78
CA ALA A 4 9.88 6.33 -15.51
C ALA A 4 8.55 5.66 -15.81
N LEU A 5 8.53 4.82 -16.84
CA LEU A 5 7.40 3.98 -17.23
C LEU A 5 7.25 2.86 -16.20
N VAL A 6 6.12 2.79 -15.50
CA VAL A 6 5.76 1.63 -14.69
C VAL A 6 4.31 1.26 -14.99
N HIS A 7 4.17 0.17 -15.75
CA HIS A 7 2.97 -0.65 -15.99
C HIS A 7 1.65 0.06 -16.35
N ASP A 8 1.40 0.24 -17.66
CA ASP A 8 0.13 0.17 -18.44
C ASP A 8 -1.26 0.56 -17.85
N GLN A 9 -1.33 1.19 -16.69
CA GLN A 9 -2.46 1.96 -16.21
C GLN A 9 -1.91 3.22 -15.58
N TYR A 10 -2.54 4.37 -15.84
CA TYR A 10 -2.12 5.68 -15.35
C TYR A 10 -2.20 5.77 -13.81
N TYR A 11 -1.28 5.13 -13.08
CA TYR A 11 -1.04 5.38 -11.66
C TYR A 11 0.08 6.41 -11.50
N GLY A 12 0.05 7.44 -12.32
CA GLY A 12 0.76 8.67 -12.04
C GLY A 12 -0.16 9.56 -11.26
N THR A 13 -0.30 9.37 -9.94
CA THR A 13 -0.58 10.57 -9.13
C THR A 13 0.64 11.46 -9.40
N PRO A 14 0.50 12.56 -10.14
CA PRO A 14 1.67 13.32 -10.54
C PRO A 14 2.37 13.74 -9.26
N LEU A 15 3.70 13.62 -9.19
CA LEU A 15 4.46 14.13 -8.03
C LEU A 15 4.01 15.55 -7.67
N LYS A 16 3.67 16.34 -8.69
CA LYS A 16 3.04 17.66 -8.60
C LYS A 16 1.76 17.70 -7.76
N PHE A 17 0.87 16.72 -7.85
CA PHE A 17 -0.33 16.63 -7.02
C PHE A 17 0.02 16.41 -5.54
N ILE A 18 0.98 15.52 -5.28
CA ILE A 18 1.47 15.26 -3.91
C ILE A 18 2.11 16.53 -3.35
N GLU A 19 2.97 17.19 -4.13
CA GLU A 19 3.59 18.46 -3.77
C GLU A 19 2.57 19.58 -3.54
N GLU A 20 1.53 19.66 -4.37
CA GLU A 20 0.47 20.65 -4.22
C GLU A 20 -0.37 20.41 -2.98
N ALA A 21 -0.74 19.15 -2.69
CA ALA A 21 -1.40 18.80 -1.45
C ALA A 21 -0.55 19.19 -0.23
N PHE A 22 0.75 18.87 -0.25
CA PHE A 22 1.67 19.28 0.82
C PHE A 22 1.76 20.80 0.97
N ARG A 23 1.83 21.56 -0.13
CA ARG A 23 1.82 23.04 -0.08
C ARG A 23 0.54 23.60 0.52
N ASN A 24 -0.59 22.91 0.33
CA ASN A 24 -1.89 23.32 0.86
C ASN A 24 -2.12 22.85 2.31
N GLY A 25 -1.13 22.20 2.95
CA GLY A 25 -1.26 21.65 4.30
C GLY A 25 -2.14 20.40 4.37
N SER A 26 -2.39 19.75 3.23
CA SER A 26 -3.21 18.54 3.14
C SER A 26 -2.33 17.28 3.09
N SER A 27 -2.81 16.20 3.69
CA SER A 27 -2.22 14.86 3.54
C SER A 27 -2.81 14.12 2.34
N VAL A 28 -2.02 13.22 1.75
CA VAL A 28 -2.44 12.34 0.65
C VAL A 28 -2.34 10.89 1.11
N ILE A 29 -3.42 10.13 0.94
CA ILE A 29 -3.43 8.68 1.14
C ILE A 29 -3.40 8.03 -0.23
N MET A 30 -2.47 7.08 -0.42
CA MET A 30 -2.30 6.35 -1.68
C MET A 30 -2.42 4.85 -1.42
N ASP A 31 -3.25 4.18 -2.21
CA ASP A 31 -3.32 2.72 -2.29
C ASP A 31 -2.52 2.28 -3.53
N ILE A 32 -1.33 1.73 -3.29
CA ILE A 32 -0.36 1.35 -4.33
C ILE A 32 0.34 0.04 -3.95
N ASP A 33 0.85 -0.68 -4.94
CA ASP A 33 1.62 -1.90 -4.71
C ASP A 33 3.02 -1.62 -4.12
N VAL A 34 3.74 -2.69 -3.79
CA VAL A 34 5.08 -2.65 -3.16
C VAL A 34 6.14 -2.03 -4.09
N GLN A 35 5.96 -2.09 -5.40
CA GLN A 35 6.88 -1.45 -6.35
C GLN A 35 6.64 0.07 -6.37
N GLY A 36 5.38 0.49 -6.46
CA GLY A 36 4.97 1.89 -6.38
C GLY A 36 5.41 2.53 -5.06
N ALA A 37 5.17 1.86 -3.93
CA ALA A 37 5.57 2.35 -2.61
C ALA A 37 7.08 2.62 -2.53
N LYS A 38 7.90 1.70 -3.07
CA LYS A 38 9.36 1.87 -3.12
C LYS A 38 9.78 3.08 -3.95
N ILE A 39 9.20 3.25 -5.14
CA ILE A 39 9.53 4.38 -6.03
C ILE A 39 9.19 5.72 -5.36
N ILE A 40 8.05 5.81 -4.67
CA ILE A 40 7.67 7.05 -3.99
C ILE A 40 8.57 7.29 -2.78
N LYS A 41 8.91 6.25 -2.00
CA LYS A 41 9.84 6.37 -0.87
C LYS A 41 11.23 6.83 -1.30
N GLU A 42 11.74 6.36 -2.44
CA GLU A 42 13.01 6.82 -3.00
C GLU A 42 12.96 8.29 -3.45
N LYS A 43 11.81 8.76 -3.96
CA LYS A 43 11.63 10.15 -4.41
C LYS A 43 11.34 11.13 -3.26
N LEU A 44 10.70 10.67 -2.18
CA LEU A 44 10.22 11.49 -1.07
C LEU A 44 10.53 10.85 0.31
N PRO A 45 11.79 10.50 0.61
CA PRO A 45 12.15 9.63 1.74
C PRO A 45 11.73 10.17 3.12
N GLU A 46 11.74 11.49 3.30
CA GLU A 46 11.43 12.15 4.58
C GLU A 46 10.01 12.73 4.66
N LYS A 47 9.22 12.60 3.59
CA LYS A 47 7.89 13.23 3.48
C LYS A 47 6.73 12.25 3.45
N ILE A 48 7.02 10.94 3.45
CA ILE A 48 5.99 9.90 3.40
C ILE A 48 6.18 8.88 4.51
N VAL A 49 5.06 8.33 4.94
CA VAL A 49 4.98 7.16 5.80
C VAL A 49 4.40 6.02 4.98
N THR A 50 5.07 4.87 4.98
CA THR A 50 4.61 3.66 4.30
C THR A 50 4.06 2.67 5.32
N ILE A 51 2.88 2.12 5.03
CA ILE A 51 2.18 1.18 5.91
C ILE A 51 1.88 -0.08 5.11
N PHE A 52 2.40 -1.23 5.56
CA PHE A 52 2.10 -2.52 4.95
C PHE A 52 0.93 -3.18 5.67
N ILE A 53 -0.13 -3.51 4.93
CA ILE A 53 -1.31 -4.18 5.48
C ILE A 53 -1.22 -5.68 5.23
N LEU A 54 -1.18 -6.46 6.32
CA LEU A 54 -1.04 -7.90 6.31
C LEU A 54 -2.39 -8.57 6.59
N PRO A 55 -2.75 -9.67 5.91
CA PRO A 55 -3.74 -10.59 6.44
C PRO A 55 -3.17 -11.30 7.69
N PRO A 56 -4.03 -11.83 8.59
CA PRO A 56 -3.56 -12.55 9.78
C PRO A 56 -2.80 -13.84 9.45
N ASN A 57 -3.15 -14.48 8.34
CA ASN A 57 -2.48 -15.67 7.84
C ASN A 57 -2.85 -15.93 6.36
N GLU A 58 -2.10 -16.82 5.71
CA GLU A 58 -2.30 -17.18 4.29
C GLU A 58 -3.70 -17.76 4.02
N LYS A 59 -4.22 -18.58 4.93
CA LYS A 59 -5.54 -19.20 4.77
C LYS A 59 -6.66 -18.17 4.75
N GLU A 60 -6.58 -17.17 5.63
CA GLU A 60 -7.54 -16.07 5.67
C GLU A 60 -7.41 -15.16 4.46
N TRP A 61 -6.18 -14.91 3.98
CA TRP A 61 -5.96 -14.17 2.75
C TRP A 61 -6.62 -14.83 1.53
N GLU A 62 -6.38 -16.13 1.35
CA GLU A 62 -7.00 -16.93 0.30
C GLU A 62 -8.53 -16.92 0.43
N ARG A 63 -9.05 -17.12 1.66
CA ARG A 63 -10.49 -17.07 1.93
C ARG A 63 -11.10 -15.72 1.52
N ARG A 64 -10.45 -14.61 1.85
CA ARG A 64 -10.89 -13.25 1.49
C ARG A 64 -10.84 -13.01 -0.01
N LEU A 65 -9.80 -13.48 -0.71
CA LEU A 65 -9.70 -13.37 -2.18
C LEU A 65 -10.82 -14.15 -2.87
N ARG A 66 -11.05 -15.39 -2.45
CA ARG A 66 -12.13 -16.24 -2.99
C ARG A 66 -13.52 -15.68 -2.69
N GLY A 67 -13.71 -15.15 -1.48
CA GLY A 67 -14.98 -14.59 -1.01
C GLY A 67 -15.44 -13.35 -1.77
N ARG A 68 -14.54 -12.65 -2.48
CA ARG A 68 -14.92 -11.51 -3.34
C ARG A 68 -15.71 -11.94 -4.56
N GLY A 69 -15.57 -13.19 -5.03
CA GLY A 69 -16.33 -13.74 -6.15
C GLY A 69 -16.06 -13.09 -7.52
N THR A 70 -15.10 -12.16 -7.60
CA THR A 70 -14.80 -11.37 -8.81
C THR A 70 -13.61 -11.88 -9.60
N ASP A 71 -12.76 -12.73 -9.01
CA ASP A 71 -11.53 -13.24 -9.63
C ASP A 71 -11.71 -14.71 -10.04
N SER A 72 -11.12 -15.09 -11.18
CA SER A 72 -11.00 -16.50 -11.57
C SER A 72 -10.01 -17.23 -10.66
N GLU A 73 -10.12 -18.56 -10.59
CA GLU A 73 -9.16 -19.41 -9.85
C GLU A 73 -7.69 -19.13 -10.23
N GLU A 74 -7.42 -18.96 -11.53
CA GLU A 74 -6.08 -18.64 -12.02
C GLU A 74 -5.58 -17.28 -11.49
N ASN A 75 -6.45 -16.27 -11.46
CA ASN A 75 -6.11 -14.95 -10.95
C ASN A 75 -5.91 -14.96 -9.43
N ILE A 76 -6.70 -15.74 -8.69
CA ILE A 76 -6.55 -15.92 -7.24
C ILE A 76 -5.18 -16.53 -6.93
N LEU A 77 -4.79 -17.61 -7.62
CA LEU A 77 -3.48 -18.24 -7.44
C LEU A 77 -2.32 -17.30 -7.81
N LYS A 78 -2.47 -16.51 -8.87
CA LYS A 78 -1.48 -15.47 -9.23
C LYS A 78 -1.34 -14.40 -8.14
N ARG A 79 -2.45 -13.90 -7.59
CA ARG A 79 -2.44 -12.92 -6.49
C ARG A 79 -1.80 -13.50 -5.23
N ILE A 80 -2.11 -14.74 -4.86
CA ILE A 80 -1.49 -15.43 -3.72
C ILE A 80 0.03 -15.57 -3.94
N LYS A 81 0.44 -15.99 -5.14
CA LYS A 81 1.86 -16.11 -5.47
C LYS A 81 2.58 -14.76 -5.40
N ASN A 82 1.99 -13.71 -5.97
CA ASN A 82 2.59 -12.38 -5.98
C ASN A 82 2.69 -11.81 -4.57
N GLY A 83 1.63 -11.87 -3.78
CA GLY A 83 1.68 -11.32 -2.42
C GLY A 83 2.63 -12.09 -1.50
N LYS A 84 2.94 -13.39 -1.76
CA LYS A 84 4.05 -14.08 -1.05
C LYS A 84 5.40 -13.40 -1.29
N SER A 85 5.69 -13.00 -2.54
CA SER A 85 6.91 -12.25 -2.84
C SER A 85 6.89 -10.83 -2.24
N GLU A 86 5.71 -10.22 -2.13
CA GLU A 86 5.55 -8.92 -1.48
C GLU A 86 5.76 -9.01 0.05
N LEU A 87 5.37 -10.12 0.68
CA LEU A 87 5.60 -10.38 2.11
C LEU A 87 7.09 -10.39 2.47
N GLU A 88 7.99 -10.77 1.56
CA GLU A 88 9.44 -10.72 1.81
C GLU A 88 9.93 -9.27 1.96
N ARG A 89 9.23 -8.33 1.31
CA ARG A 89 9.54 -6.91 1.28
C ARG A 89 8.83 -6.10 2.37
N GLN A 90 8.06 -6.75 3.24
CA GLN A 90 7.35 -6.09 4.34
C GLN A 90 8.26 -5.23 5.24
N ASN A 91 9.55 -5.58 5.34
CA ASN A 91 10.53 -4.87 6.17
C ASN A 91 11.01 -3.55 5.53
N GLU A 92 10.64 -3.27 4.28
CA GLU A 92 10.91 -2.00 3.59
C GLU A 92 9.93 -0.88 4.01
N PHE A 93 8.88 -1.21 4.77
CA PHE A 93 7.82 -0.30 5.18
C PHE A 93 8.05 0.24 6.60
N ASP A 94 7.63 1.48 6.85
CA ASP A 94 7.81 2.13 8.16
C ASP A 94 6.93 1.46 9.25
N TYR A 95 5.72 1.04 8.88
CA TYR A 95 4.77 0.36 9.76
C TYR A 95 4.16 -0.88 9.11
N LYS A 96 3.69 -1.80 9.97
CA LYS A 96 2.93 -2.99 9.57
C LYS A 96 1.66 -3.08 10.40
N ILE A 97 0.53 -3.33 9.76
CA ILE A 97 -0.76 -3.56 10.43
C ILE A 97 -1.28 -4.92 10.01
N VAL A 98 -1.61 -5.76 10.98
CA VAL A 98 -2.28 -7.04 10.74
C VAL A 98 -3.79 -6.81 10.75
N ASN A 99 -4.43 -6.94 9.59
CA ASN A 99 -5.86 -6.81 9.39
C ASN A 99 -6.59 -8.13 9.68
N ASP A 100 -6.56 -8.56 10.94
CA ASP A 100 -7.40 -9.66 11.43
C ASP A 100 -8.82 -9.16 11.72
N ASP A 101 -8.90 -8.12 12.56
CA ASP A 101 -10.10 -7.38 12.92
C ASP A 101 -10.04 -5.97 12.31
N LEU A 102 -11.12 -5.57 11.64
CA LEU A 102 -11.17 -4.31 10.90
C LEU A 102 -11.11 -3.10 11.84
N ASP A 103 -11.78 -3.16 12.99
CA ASP A 103 -11.87 -2.04 13.92
C ASP A 103 -10.53 -1.79 14.60
N LEU A 104 -9.82 -2.87 14.98
CA LEU A 104 -8.45 -2.77 15.51
C LEU A 104 -7.47 -2.26 14.46
N ALA A 105 -7.51 -2.79 13.25
CA ALA A 105 -6.63 -2.36 12.16
C ALA A 105 -6.85 -0.89 11.79
N LEU A 106 -8.10 -0.42 11.84
CA LEU A 106 -8.45 0.97 11.61
C LEU A 106 -7.92 1.87 12.74
N ALA A 107 -8.08 1.46 14.00
CA ALA A 107 -7.57 2.20 15.14
C ALA A 107 -6.03 2.34 15.09
N ASP A 108 -5.32 1.28 14.70
CA ASP A 108 -3.88 1.31 14.48
C ASP A 108 -3.49 2.26 13.35
N LEU A 109 -4.22 2.24 12.23
CA LEU A 109 -4.00 3.13 11.10
C LEU A 109 -4.20 4.60 11.50
N GLU A 110 -5.30 4.92 12.17
CA GLU A 110 -5.60 6.27 12.66
C GLU A 110 -4.50 6.78 13.59
N ARG A 111 -4.02 5.93 14.51
CA ARG A 111 -2.93 6.27 15.42
C ARG A 111 -1.64 6.59 14.67
N ILE A 112 -1.29 5.79 13.65
CA ILE A 112 -0.11 6.04 12.82
C ILE A 112 -0.26 7.38 12.09
N ILE A 113 -1.42 7.64 11.49
CA ILE A 113 -1.67 8.89 10.76
C ILE A 113 -1.54 10.09 11.72
N LEU A 114 -2.25 10.09 12.85
CA LEU A 114 -2.26 11.19 13.81
C LEU A 114 -0.89 11.48 14.44
N THR A 115 -0.06 10.46 14.62
CA THR A 115 1.31 10.64 15.17
C THR A 115 2.26 11.24 14.14
N ASN A 116 2.00 11.03 12.85
CA ASN A 116 2.88 11.46 11.77
C ASN A 116 2.33 12.68 10.99
N SER A 117 1.11 13.14 11.29
CA SER A 117 0.59 14.43 10.83
C SER A 117 1.36 15.55 11.53
N LYS A 118 2.18 16.27 10.77
CA LYS A 118 2.80 17.55 11.18
C LYS A 118 2.04 18.72 10.59
#